data_AF-A0A1A3PMH7-F1
#
_entry.id   AF-A0A1A3PMH7-F1
#
_cell.length_a   1.000
_cell.length_b   1.000
_cell.length_c   1.000
_cell.angle_alpha   90.00
_cell.angle_beta   90.00
_cell.angle_gamma   90.00
#
_symmetry.space_group_name_H-M   'P 1'
#
loop_
_entity.id
_entity.type
_entity.pdbx_description
1 polymer ?
#
loop_
_entity_poly.entity_id
_entity_poly.type
_entity_poly.pdbx_seq_one_letter_code
_entity_poly.pdbx_strand_id
1 'polypeptide(L)' 'MDANDRIPHDDWVDQDLLTRDEAASRLVTEIAEVAAMIEAGEGDELAERRLAGMREALEHYRRR' A
#
# COMPACT_ATOMS: atom_id res chain seq x y z
N MET A 1 4.23 22.66 -2.16
CA MET A 1 5.11 21.89 -3.06
C MET A 1 4.87 22.41 -4.45
N ASP A 2 5.90 22.98 -5.06
CA ASP A 2 5.83 23.55 -6.40
C ASP A 2 5.76 22.41 -7.42
N ALA A 3 5.08 22.58 -8.55
CA ALA A 3 5.00 21.52 -9.58
C ALA A 3 6.39 21.22 -10.19
N ASN A 4 7.34 22.15 -10.04
CA ASN A 4 8.75 22.03 -10.41
C ASN A 4 9.61 21.24 -9.40
N ASP A 5 9.09 20.87 -8.22
CA ASP A 5 9.77 19.94 -7.29
C ASP A 5 9.55 18.47 -7.68
N ARG A 6 8.91 18.20 -8.82
CA ARG A 6 8.73 16.84 -9.34
C ARG A 6 10.02 16.36 -9.98
N ILE A 7 10.47 15.19 -9.54
CA ILE A 7 11.61 14.47 -10.11
C ILE A 7 11.42 14.35 -11.63
N PRO A 8 12.43 14.69 -12.45
CA PRO A 8 12.41 14.52 -13.90
C PRO A 8 11.98 13.09 -14.29
N HIS A 9 11.18 12.95 -15.35
CA HIS A 9 10.58 11.67 -15.75
C HIS A 9 11.63 10.63 -16.18
N ASP A 10 12.78 11.08 -16.66
CA ASP A 10 13.97 10.28 -16.97
C ASP A 10 14.67 9.72 -15.71
N ASP A 11 14.56 10.40 -14.58
CA ASP A 11 15.09 9.95 -13.28
C ASP A 11 14.15 8.98 -12.54
N TRP A 12 12.98 8.67 -13.10
CA TRP A 12 12.06 7.67 -12.51
C TRP A 12 12.60 6.25 -12.63
N VAL A 13 13.48 6.00 -13.61
CA VAL A 13 14.05 4.69 -13.89
C VAL A 13 15.07 4.27 -12.82
N ASP A 14 15.68 5.24 -12.13
CA ASP A 14 16.57 4.99 -10.99
C ASP A 14 15.81 4.68 -9.68
N GLN A 15 14.48 4.77 -9.70
CA GLN A 15 13.64 4.34 -8.58
C GLN A 15 13.19 2.90 -8.78
N ASP A 16 13.43 2.06 -7.77
CA ASP A 16 12.89 0.70 -7.68
C ASP A 16 11.36 0.76 -7.43
N LEU A 17 10.64 1.25 -8.44
CA LEU A 17 9.20 1.36 -8.43
C LEU A 17 8.61 -0.02 -8.67
N LEU A 18 7.73 -0.43 -7.76
CA LEU A 18 6.99 -1.67 -7.93
C LEU A 18 6.06 -1.55 -9.13
N THR A 19 6.01 -2.62 -9.91
CA THR A 19 4.89 -2.83 -10.81
C THR A 19 3.60 -2.88 -10.00
N ARG A 20 2.47 -2.62 -10.66
CA ARG A 20 1.16 -2.69 -10.03
C ARG A 20 0.90 -4.06 -9.39
N ASP A 21 1.32 -5.13 -10.04
CA ASP A 21 1.08 -6.49 -9.57
C ASP A 21 1.97 -6.83 -8.37
N GLU A 22 3.23 -6.36 -8.36
CA GLU A 22 4.11 -6.48 -7.20
C GLU A 22 3.58 -5.68 -6.00
N ALA A 23 3.11 -4.45 -6.24
CA ALA A 23 2.48 -3.63 -5.20
C ALA A 23 1.22 -4.31 -4.64
N ALA A 24 0.37 -4.85 -5.50
CA ALA A 24 -0.83 -5.58 -5.08
C ALA A 24 -0.48 -6.85 -4.29
N SER A 25 0.55 -7.60 -4.71
CA SER A 25 0.99 -8.81 -4.00
C SER A 25 1.54 -8.47 -2.62
N ARG A 26 2.38 -7.44 -2.49
CA ARG A 26 2.90 -6.99 -1.19
C ARG A 26 1.78 -6.50 -0.28
N LEU A 27 0.81 -5.76 -0.83
CA LEU A 27 -0.35 -5.28 -0.09
C LEU A 27 -1.22 -6.43 0.45
N VAL A 28 -1.37 -7.53 -0.31
CA VAL A 28 -2.06 -8.74 0.17
C VAL A 28 -1.35 -9.34 1.39
N THR A 29 -0.03 -9.45 1.35
CA THR A 29 0.77 -9.97 2.47
C THR A 29 0.62 -9.08 3.70
N GLU A 30 0.77 -7.76 3.54
CA GLU A 30 0.61 -6.80 4.65
C GLU A 30 -0.79 -6.87 5.27
N ILE A 31 -1.85 -6.96 4.45
CA ILE A 31 -3.22 -7.11 4.95
C ILE A 31 -3.37 -8.36 5.81
N ALA A 32 -2.75 -9.48 5.41
CA ALA A 32 -2.82 -10.73 6.16
C ALA A 32 -2.09 -10.61 7.50
N GLU A 33 -0.90 -10.01 7.52
CA GLU A 33 -0.11 -9.81 8.73
C GLU A 33 -0.80 -8.88 9.73
N VAL A 34 -1.30 -7.73 9.25
CA VAL A 34 -2.00 -6.76 10.11
C VAL A 34 -3.33 -7.33 10.61
N ALA A 35 -4.06 -8.09 9.79
CA ALA A 35 -5.27 -8.77 10.23
C ALA A 35 -4.98 -9.79 11.34
N ALA A 36 -3.94 -10.61 11.18
CA ALA A 36 -3.55 -11.60 12.19
C ALA A 36 -3.12 -10.93 13.51
N MET A 37 -2.38 -9.82 13.44
CA MET A 37 -1.99 -9.02 14.60
C MET A 37 -3.21 -8.44 15.34
N ILE A 38 -4.19 -7.90 14.60
CA ILE A 38 -5.44 -7.40 15.19
C ILE A 38 -6.23 -8.55 15.84
N GLU A 39 -6.34 -9.70 15.17
CA GLU A 39 -7.01 -10.89 15.71
C GLU A 39 -6.33 -11.43 16.97
N ALA A 40 -5.01 -11.26 17.11
CA ALA A 40 -4.26 -11.58 18.33
C ALA A 40 -4.50 -10.60 19.50
N GLY A 41 -5.28 -9.53 19.28
CA GLY A 41 -5.59 -8.52 20.29
C GLY A 41 -4.50 -7.44 20.45
N GLU A 42 -3.55 -7.38 19.51
CA GLU A 42 -2.49 -6.36 19.48
C GLU A 42 -2.91 -5.11 18.68
N GLY A 43 -4.11 -5.14 18.08
CA GLY A 43 -4.65 -4.06 17.28
C GLY A 43 -5.27 -2.94 18.10
N ASP A 44 -4.97 -1.70 17.73
CA ASP A 44 -5.69 -0.50 18.17
C ASP A 44 -6.64 0.01 17.08
N GLU A 45 -7.44 1.02 17.41
CA GLU A 45 -8.43 1.61 16.49
C GLU A 45 -7.76 2.19 15.22
N LEU A 46 -6.49 2.60 15.33
CA LEU A 46 -5.70 3.06 14.18
C LEU A 46 -5.31 1.90 13.25
N ALA A 47 -4.91 0.75 13.81
CA ALA A 47 -4.60 -0.46 13.07
C ALA A 47 -5.83 -0.97 12.30
N GLU A 48 -7.00 -0.98 12.92
CA GLU A 48 -8.26 -1.36 12.27
C GLU A 48 -8.60 -0.44 11.08
N ARG A 49 -8.46 0.87 11.27
CA ARG A 49 -8.66 1.85 10.19
C ARG A 49 -7.65 1.69 9.06
N ARG A 50 -6.39 1.41 9.38
CA ARG A 50 -5.36 1.10 8.38
C ARG A 50 -5.71 -0.15 7.59
N LEU A 51 -6.13 -1.22 8.27
CA LEU A 51 -6.56 -2.46 7.62
C LEU A 51 -7.73 -2.21 6.65
N ALA A 52 -8.71 -1.40 7.04
CA ALA A 52 -9.80 -1.01 6.16
C ALA A 52 -9.31 -0.28 4.90
N GLY A 53 -8.44 0.72 5.05
CA GLY A 53 -7.87 1.46 3.92
C GLY A 53 -7.01 0.59 3.00
N MET A 54 -6.24 -0.35 3.55
CA MET A 54 -5.46 -1.30 2.75
C MET A 54 -6.36 -2.22 1.90
N ARG A 55 -7.47 -2.70 2.47
CA ARG A 55 -8.45 -3.51 1.73
C ARG A 55 -9.10 -2.73 0.58
N GLU A 56 -9.44 -1.46 0.81
CA GLU A 56 -9.97 -0.56 -0.22
C GLU A 56 -8.93 -0.34 -1.35
N ALA A 57 -7.68 -0.05 -1.00
CA ALA A 57 -6.60 0.11 -1.97
C ALA A 57 -6.38 -1.16 -2.82
N LEU A 58 -6.43 -2.34 -2.22
CA LEU A 58 -6.32 -3.61 -2.94
C LEU A 58 -7.48 -3.82 -3.90
N GLU A 59 -8.69 -3.47 -3.50
CA GLU A 59 -9.86 -3.51 -4.38
C GLU A 59 -9.69 -2.56 -5.58
N HIS A 60 -9.15 -1.36 -5.36
CA HIS A 60 -8.83 -0.43 -6.44
C HIS A 60 -7.81 -1.00 -7.44
N TYR A 61 -6.79 -1.72 -6.97
CA TYR A 61 -5.83 -2.38 -7.87
C TYR A 61 -6.48 -3.49 -8.70
N ARG A 62 -7.44 -4.23 -8.14
CA ARG A 62 -8.13 -5.34 -8.82
C ARG A 62 -9.18 -4.89 -9.84
N ARG A 63 -9.76 -3.69 -9.68
CA ARG A 63 -10.83 -3.17 -10.54
C ARG A 63 -10.33 -2.44 -11.81
N ARG A 64 -9.02 -2.19 -11.95
CA ARG A 64 -8.41 -1.42 -13.05
C ARG A 64 -7.58 -2.30 -13.97
#